data_AF-A0A7W7WD53-F1
#
_entry.id   AF-A0A7W7WD53-F1
#
_cell.length_a   1.000
_cell.length_b   1.000
_cell.length_c   1.000
_cell.angle_alpha   90.00
_cell.angle_beta   90.00
_cell.angle_gamma   90.00
#
_symmetry.space_group_name_H-M   'P 1'
#
loop_
_entity.id
_entity.type
_entity.pdbx_description
1 polymer ?
#
loop_
_entity_poly.entity_id
_entity_poly.type
_entity_poly.pdbx_seq_one_letter_code
_entity_poly.pdbx_strand_id
1 'polypeptide(L)'
;MPHSVAIAATLQTPLAECGHAQPHDLRDPIERLDEPRSATTRRRALAPASGTTVGGNCARVAPLTPLAVPLLLKPLARRAAPDRMVSTVDPESRHVHKSRTQYQDGYKAHLAVEPETGLFTDVALRPGTGAAHHEAAVATDLLADERAPVTVLGDAAYGTGAARRALTDAGHRLIIKPPPLKQTIAGGFTVDDFHIDTAAGKATCPAGHTTALGRPQPDGSHIAQFKKVCAPCPLRARCTTSATGRNVTIHAQHDLLAAARTQAVTDPAWQADHRRWRPPVERAVAQVVARGNRRLRYLGVIKNNTWLHTRAAALNLRTLINLGLTRTSGAWTLAPSST
;
A
#
# COMPACT_ATOMS: atom_id res chain seq x y z
N MET A 1 27.98 -11.50 -8.01
CA MET A 1 27.09 -11.35 -6.83
C MET A 1 25.69 -11.76 -7.24
N PRO A 2 24.85 -12.31 -6.35
CA PRO A 2 23.43 -12.45 -6.66
C PRO A 2 22.82 -11.05 -6.79
N HIS A 3 22.21 -10.75 -7.93
CA HIS A 3 21.56 -9.45 -8.16
C HIS A 3 20.35 -9.29 -7.24
N SER A 4 19.98 -8.04 -6.94
CA SER A 4 18.80 -7.73 -6.15
C SER A 4 17.69 -7.24 -7.07
N VAL A 5 16.45 -7.68 -6.81
CA VAL A 5 15.25 -7.21 -7.52
C VAL A 5 14.21 -6.85 -6.47
N ALA A 6 13.71 -5.62 -6.54
CA ALA A 6 12.77 -5.10 -5.59
C ALA A 6 11.40 -4.88 -6.23
N ILE A 7 10.37 -5.45 -5.61
CA ILE A 7 9.00 -5.40 -6.10
C ILE A 7 8.20 -4.38 -5.28
N ALA A 8 7.60 -3.41 -5.96
CA ALA A 8 6.81 -2.35 -5.36
C ALA A 8 5.52 -2.08 -6.16
N ALA A 9 4.43 -1.72 -5.46
CA ALA A 9 3.20 -1.25 -6.10
C ALA A 9 3.01 0.26 -5.97
N THR A 10 2.33 0.88 -6.93
CA THR A 10 1.80 2.24 -6.81
C THR A 10 0.42 2.37 -7.44
N LEU A 11 -0.45 3.17 -6.82
CA LEU A 11 -1.81 3.40 -7.30
C LEU A 11 -1.82 4.42 -8.41
N GLN A 12 -2.49 4.10 -9.52
CA GLN A 12 -2.69 4.96 -10.66
C GLN A 12 -4.20 5.10 -10.95
N THR A 13 -4.68 6.34 -11.01
CA THR A 13 -6.09 6.68 -11.18
C THR A 13 -6.41 6.93 -12.65
N PRO A 14 -7.58 6.55 -13.19
CA PRO A 14 -8.05 7.05 -14.47
C PRO A 14 -8.08 8.58 -14.51
N LEU A 15 -7.94 9.18 -15.70
CA LEU A 15 -8.43 10.54 -15.91
C LEU A 15 -9.95 10.51 -15.89
N ALA A 16 -10.52 10.75 -14.71
CA ALA A 16 -11.92 11.13 -14.59
C ALA A 16 -12.10 12.55 -15.16
N GLU A 17 -12.89 12.67 -16.21
CA GLU A 17 -13.54 13.94 -16.55
C GLU A 17 -14.59 14.26 -15.46
N CYS A 18 -14.95 15.54 -15.33
CA CYS A 18 -15.62 16.08 -14.14
C CYS A 18 -16.93 15.38 -13.79
N GLY A 19 -16.93 14.56 -12.72
CA GLY A 19 -18.09 13.71 -12.42
C GLY A 19 -18.20 13.10 -11.03
N HIS A 20 -17.61 13.70 -9.98
CA HIS A 20 -18.04 13.67 -8.55
C HIS A 20 -16.92 14.23 -7.65
N ALA A 21 -16.97 15.53 -7.34
CA ALA A 21 -16.12 16.08 -6.28
C ALA A 21 -16.63 15.65 -4.89
N GLN A 22 -15.72 15.29 -3.98
CA GLN A 22 -16.06 15.20 -2.56
C GLN A 22 -16.26 16.63 -2.01
N PRO A 23 -17.33 16.92 -1.25
CA PRO A 23 -17.68 18.29 -0.86
C PRO A 23 -16.85 18.77 0.35
N HIS A 24 -15.61 19.23 0.10
CA HIS A 24 -14.81 19.96 1.08
C HIS A 24 -14.10 21.17 0.44
N ASP A 25 -14.26 22.33 1.08
CA ASP A 25 -13.67 23.64 0.82
C ASP A 25 -13.67 24.18 -0.63
N LEU A 26 -14.78 24.86 -0.97
CA LEU A 26 -14.79 25.97 -1.93
C LEU A 26 -14.47 27.28 -1.20
N ARG A 27 -13.24 27.79 -1.35
CA ARG A 27 -12.86 29.19 -1.06
C ARG A 27 -11.75 29.68 -2.00
N ASP A 28 -12.14 30.00 -3.23
CA ASP A 28 -11.45 31.01 -4.06
C ASP A 28 -11.74 32.41 -3.49
N PRO A 29 -10.84 33.41 -3.62
CA PRO A 29 -10.56 34.09 -4.91
C PRO A 29 -9.03 34.26 -5.19
N ILE A 30 -8.51 34.29 -6.43
CA ILE A 30 -8.70 35.32 -7.50
C ILE A 30 -8.38 36.72 -6.93
N GLU A 31 -7.37 37.52 -7.32
CA GLU A 31 -6.30 37.53 -8.34
C GLU A 31 -5.22 38.57 -7.85
N ARG A 32 -4.09 38.98 -8.48
CA ARG A 32 -3.48 38.88 -9.82
C ARG A 32 -1.96 39.25 -9.79
N LEU A 33 -1.27 39.08 -10.92
CA LEU A 33 -0.07 39.79 -11.44
C LEU A 33 1.24 39.93 -10.60
N ASP A 34 2.30 39.32 -11.16
CA ASP A 34 3.62 39.88 -11.53
C ASP A 34 4.60 40.59 -10.54
N GLU A 35 5.89 40.39 -10.86
CA GLU A 35 7.12 40.82 -10.19
C GLU A 35 7.56 42.28 -10.51
N PRO A 36 8.73 42.78 -10.02
CA PRO A 36 9.44 42.57 -8.74
C PRO A 36 9.83 43.92 -8.06
N ARG A 37 10.40 43.89 -6.83
CA ARG A 37 11.74 44.46 -6.50
C ARG A 37 12.12 44.50 -5.00
N SER A 38 13.41 44.78 -4.80
CA SER A 38 14.21 44.83 -3.58
C SER A 38 13.89 45.96 -2.57
N ALA A 39 13.84 45.57 -1.30
CA ALA A 39 14.57 46.16 -0.16
C ALA A 39 14.29 47.58 0.40
N THR A 40 14.52 47.66 1.72
CA THR A 40 15.06 48.77 2.54
C THR A 40 14.12 49.65 3.42
N THR A 41 14.39 49.58 4.73
CA THR A 41 14.27 50.63 5.78
C THR A 41 12.93 51.21 6.31
N ARG A 42 12.65 50.81 7.57
CA ARG A 42 12.48 51.67 8.78
C ARG A 42 11.24 52.57 9.00
N ARG A 43 10.61 52.30 10.17
CA ARG A 43 10.03 53.24 11.16
C ARG A 43 8.72 53.97 10.72
N ARG A 44 7.85 54.45 11.63
CA ARG A 44 7.82 54.41 13.12
C ARG A 44 6.37 54.18 13.61
N ALA A 45 6.20 53.79 14.87
CA ALA A 45 4.90 53.59 15.50
C ALA A 45 4.10 54.89 15.74
N LEU A 46 2.77 54.79 15.83
CA LEU A 46 2.02 55.19 17.03
C LEU A 46 0.65 54.49 17.13
N ALA A 47 0.10 54.47 18.35
CA ALA A 47 -1.27 54.17 18.76
C ALA A 47 -1.71 55.32 19.72
N PRO A 48 -2.90 55.39 20.37
CA PRO A 48 -3.98 54.40 20.51
C PRO A 48 -5.41 55.03 20.41
N ALA A 49 -6.37 54.48 21.18
CA ALA A 49 -7.75 54.94 21.44
C ALA A 49 -8.78 54.73 20.29
N SER A 50 -10.02 54.24 20.44
CA SER A 50 -11.03 54.05 21.53
C SER A 50 -12.24 54.97 21.33
N GLY A 51 -13.44 54.43 21.04
CA GLY A 51 -14.67 55.24 20.96
C GLY A 51 -15.96 54.55 20.44
N THR A 52 -16.87 54.23 21.37
CA THR A 52 -18.34 54.44 21.31
C THR A 52 -19.22 53.84 20.18
N THR A 53 -19.82 52.67 20.48
CA THR A 53 -21.28 52.37 20.64
C THR A 53 -22.39 53.02 19.77
N VAL A 54 -23.47 52.23 19.55
CA VAL A 54 -24.82 52.55 18.99
C VAL A 54 -24.86 52.70 17.45
N GLY A 55 -25.83 52.17 16.69
CA GLY A 55 -26.98 51.29 17.00
C GLY A 55 -28.19 51.59 16.10
N GLY A 56 -28.75 50.60 15.38
CA GLY A 56 -29.79 50.86 14.37
C GLY A 56 -30.58 49.65 13.85
N ASN A 57 -31.72 49.39 14.48
CA ASN A 57 -32.94 48.68 14.05
C ASN A 57 -32.92 47.47 13.11
N CYS A 58 -33.53 46.38 13.60
CA CYS A 58 -34.07 45.29 12.81
C CYS A 58 -35.32 45.69 11.99
N ALA A 59 -35.49 45.07 10.82
CA ALA A 59 -36.79 44.64 10.33
C ALA A 59 -36.62 43.31 9.56
N ARG A 60 -37.51 42.33 9.79
CA ARG A 60 -37.52 41.05 9.05
C ARG A 60 -38.71 41.03 8.09
N VAL A 61 -38.49 40.49 6.89
CA VAL A 61 -39.55 39.90 6.06
C VAL A 61 -39.10 38.49 5.69
N ALA A 62 -40.00 37.52 5.75
CA ALA A 62 -39.68 36.10 5.54
C ALA A 62 -39.70 35.72 4.04
N PRO A 63 -38.87 34.75 3.60
CA PRO A 63 -38.83 34.31 2.21
C PRO A 63 -39.99 33.36 1.85
N LEU A 64 -40.37 33.36 0.56
CA LEU A 64 -41.30 32.39 -0.01
C LEU A 64 -40.60 31.05 -0.26
N THR A 65 -41.26 29.93 0.06
CA THR A 65 -40.77 28.57 -0.14
C THR A 65 -41.19 27.97 -1.49
N PRO A 66 -40.26 27.50 -2.33
CA PRO A 66 -40.56 26.51 -3.37
C PRO A 66 -40.54 25.08 -2.80
N LEU A 67 -41.23 24.14 -3.47
CA LEU A 67 -41.45 22.79 -2.96
C LEU A 67 -40.18 21.92 -2.96
N ALA A 68 -40.03 21.09 -1.92
CA ALA A 68 -39.02 20.04 -1.88
C ALA A 68 -39.54 18.75 -2.56
N VAL A 69 -38.80 18.25 -3.56
CA VAL A 69 -38.98 16.90 -4.11
C VAL A 69 -37.99 15.96 -3.41
N PRO A 70 -38.43 15.01 -2.57
CA PRO A 70 -37.52 14.14 -1.82
C PRO A 70 -36.95 13.03 -2.70
N LEU A 71 -35.88 13.33 -3.44
CA LEU A 71 -35.07 12.34 -4.16
C LEU A 71 -34.34 11.46 -3.13
N LEU A 72 -35.00 10.38 -2.72
CA LEU A 72 -34.64 9.56 -1.55
C LEU A 72 -33.44 8.64 -1.83
N LEU A 73 -32.25 9.23 -1.95
CA LEU A 73 -30.98 8.50 -2.07
C LEU A 73 -30.69 7.71 -0.79
N LYS A 74 -31.10 6.45 -0.78
CA LYS A 74 -30.80 5.50 0.32
C LYS A 74 -29.27 5.35 0.44
N PRO A 75 -28.67 5.48 1.64
CA PRO A 75 -27.25 5.20 1.82
C PRO A 75 -26.97 3.74 1.45
N LEU A 76 -25.99 3.52 0.58
CA LEU A 76 -25.70 2.21 0.00
C LEU A 76 -25.35 1.17 1.09
N ALA A 77 -25.91 -0.04 0.94
CA ALA A 77 -25.85 -1.08 1.96
C ALA A 77 -24.40 -1.58 2.23
N ARG A 78 -24.13 -1.96 3.48
CA ARG A 78 -22.79 -2.35 4.00
C ARG A 78 -22.23 -3.70 3.48
N ARG A 79 -22.65 -4.16 2.30
CA ARG A 79 -22.12 -5.35 1.61
C ARG A 79 -22.11 -5.11 0.09
N ALA A 80 -21.05 -4.49 -0.42
CA ALA A 80 -20.74 -4.51 -1.84
C ALA A 80 -20.22 -5.91 -2.23
N ALA A 81 -20.57 -6.38 -3.42
CA ALA A 81 -20.00 -7.61 -3.98
C ALA A 81 -18.50 -7.41 -4.31
N PRO A 82 -17.67 -8.47 -4.18
CA PRO A 82 -16.32 -8.45 -4.75
C PRO A 82 -16.39 -8.23 -6.27
N ASP A 83 -15.36 -7.57 -6.81
CA ASP A 83 -15.24 -7.20 -8.23
C ASP A 83 -16.38 -6.38 -8.85
N ARG A 84 -17.15 -5.65 -8.02
CA ARG A 84 -18.14 -4.69 -8.52
C ARG A 84 -17.50 -3.65 -9.45
N MET A 85 -18.03 -3.53 -10.67
CA MET A 85 -17.73 -2.46 -11.62
C MET A 85 -17.91 -1.07 -10.99
N VAL A 86 -16.90 -0.21 -11.14
CA VAL A 86 -16.82 1.09 -10.45
C VAL A 86 -17.17 2.26 -11.39
N SER A 87 -16.70 2.19 -12.64
CA SER A 87 -17.01 3.15 -13.69
C SER A 87 -17.68 2.43 -14.87
N THR A 88 -18.71 3.06 -15.44
CA THR A 88 -19.31 2.62 -16.72
C THR A 88 -18.45 3.01 -17.93
N VAL A 89 -17.60 4.02 -17.78
CA VAL A 89 -16.66 4.51 -18.83
C VAL A 89 -15.35 3.72 -18.80
N ASP A 90 -14.92 3.25 -17.62
CA ASP A 90 -13.75 2.40 -17.45
C ASP A 90 -14.11 1.11 -16.68
N PRO A 91 -14.71 0.10 -17.36
CA PRO A 91 -15.22 -1.11 -16.70
C PRO A 91 -14.17 -1.97 -16.00
N GLU A 92 -12.88 -1.77 -16.28
CA GLU A 92 -11.75 -2.47 -15.63
C GLU A 92 -11.19 -1.72 -14.41
N SER A 93 -11.61 -0.47 -14.17
CA SER A 93 -11.25 0.29 -12.96
C SER A 93 -11.86 -0.35 -11.71
N ARG A 94 -11.12 -0.30 -10.58
CA ARG A 94 -11.51 -0.92 -9.30
C ARG A 94 -11.23 0.00 -8.10
N HIS A 95 -12.04 -0.12 -7.05
CA HIS A 95 -11.81 0.57 -5.78
C HIS A 95 -10.54 0.02 -5.12
N VAL A 96 -9.47 0.81 -5.03
CA VAL A 96 -8.22 0.36 -4.39
C VAL A 96 -8.10 0.93 -2.97
N HIS A 97 -7.90 0.05 -2.01
CA HIS A 97 -7.75 0.41 -0.60
C HIS A 97 -6.33 0.93 -0.35
N LYS A 98 -6.17 2.24 -0.13
CA LYS A 98 -4.92 2.84 0.34
C LYS A 98 -4.81 2.81 1.87
N SER A 99 -5.94 2.86 2.56
CA SER A 99 -6.04 2.62 4.01
C SER A 99 -7.43 2.07 4.37
N ARG A 100 -7.75 1.96 5.68
CA ARG A 100 -9.12 1.62 6.16
C ARG A 100 -10.15 2.73 5.91
N THR A 101 -9.72 3.92 5.49
CA THR A 101 -10.56 5.12 5.28
C THR A 101 -10.28 5.83 3.96
N GLN A 102 -9.17 5.53 3.28
CA GLN A 102 -8.82 6.10 1.97
C GLN A 102 -8.99 5.03 0.88
N TYR A 103 -9.97 5.26 0.02
CA TYR A 103 -10.22 4.54 -1.22
C TYR A 103 -9.83 5.41 -2.41
N GLN A 104 -9.32 4.81 -3.47
CA GLN A 104 -8.95 5.50 -4.69
C GLN A 104 -9.16 4.56 -5.87
N ASP A 105 -9.93 4.99 -6.87
CA ASP A 105 -10.33 4.12 -7.98
C ASP A 105 -9.26 4.06 -9.07
N GLY A 106 -9.06 2.87 -9.62
CA GLY A 106 -8.15 2.62 -10.73
C GLY A 106 -7.39 1.30 -10.63
N TYR A 107 -6.08 1.41 -10.83
CA TYR A 107 -5.18 0.30 -11.13
C TYR A 107 -3.97 0.31 -10.18
N LYS A 108 -3.36 -0.86 -10.05
CA LYS A 108 -2.03 -1.03 -9.43
C LYS A 108 -1.00 -1.15 -10.54
N ALA A 109 -0.03 -0.25 -10.57
CA ALA A 109 1.21 -0.44 -11.30
C ALA A 109 2.22 -1.13 -10.37
N HIS A 110 2.51 -2.39 -10.66
CA HIS A 110 3.56 -3.17 -10.02
C HIS A 110 4.86 -3.00 -10.80
N LEU A 111 5.99 -2.94 -10.10
CA LEU A 111 7.29 -2.58 -10.64
C LEU A 111 8.33 -3.53 -10.06
N ALA A 112 9.13 -4.20 -10.89
CA ALA A 112 10.36 -4.86 -10.51
C ALA A 112 11.55 -3.93 -10.84
N VAL A 113 12.44 -3.71 -9.87
CA VAL A 113 13.52 -2.72 -9.94
C VAL A 113 14.82 -3.32 -9.42
N GLU A 114 15.88 -3.24 -10.21
CA GLU A 114 17.25 -3.49 -9.75
C GLU A 114 17.71 -2.26 -8.93
N PRO A 115 17.94 -2.38 -7.60
CA PRO A 115 18.06 -1.22 -6.71
C PRO A 115 19.46 -0.58 -6.66
N GLU A 116 20.51 -1.17 -7.27
CA GLU A 116 21.84 -0.55 -7.38
C GLU A 116 21.87 0.52 -8.49
N THR A 117 21.41 0.16 -9.69
CA THR A 117 21.29 1.07 -10.84
C THR A 117 20.00 1.89 -10.82
N GLY A 118 18.92 1.36 -10.21
CA GLY A 118 17.59 1.93 -10.31
C GLY A 118 16.90 1.69 -11.66
N LEU A 119 17.29 0.64 -12.38
CA LEU A 119 16.64 0.20 -13.62
C LEU A 119 15.41 -0.65 -13.31
N PHE A 120 14.34 -0.43 -14.07
CA PHE A 120 13.16 -1.30 -14.08
C PHE A 120 13.49 -2.57 -14.89
N THR A 121 13.34 -3.75 -14.30
CA THR A 121 13.54 -5.04 -14.99
C THR A 121 12.25 -5.48 -15.68
N ASP A 122 11.12 -5.42 -14.99
CA ASP A 122 9.77 -5.53 -15.56
C ASP A 122 8.75 -4.63 -14.83
N VAL A 123 7.60 -4.37 -15.46
CA VAL A 123 6.49 -3.60 -14.91
C VAL A 123 5.14 -4.19 -15.36
N ALA A 124 4.18 -4.29 -14.44
CA ALA A 124 2.86 -4.86 -14.72
C ALA A 124 1.75 -3.98 -14.14
N LEU A 125 0.88 -3.47 -15.00
CA LEU A 125 -0.35 -2.77 -14.61
C LEU A 125 -1.51 -3.77 -14.55
N ARG A 126 -2.17 -3.86 -13.39
CA ARG A 126 -3.30 -4.77 -13.14
C ARG A 126 -4.50 -3.99 -12.53
N PRO A 127 -5.74 -4.46 -12.71
CA PRO A 127 -6.90 -3.96 -11.96
C PRO A 127 -6.64 -4.00 -10.44
N GLY A 128 -7.15 -3.02 -9.71
CA GLY A 128 -6.85 -2.90 -8.27
C GLY A 128 -7.43 -3.98 -7.35
N THR A 129 -8.32 -4.85 -7.86
CA THR A 129 -8.90 -5.99 -7.14
C THR A 129 -9.00 -7.22 -8.03
N GLY A 130 -8.99 -8.41 -7.43
CA GLY A 130 -9.11 -9.70 -8.12
C GLY A 130 -8.04 -10.67 -7.64
N ALA A 131 -8.33 -11.97 -7.59
CA ALA A 131 -7.37 -12.98 -7.09
C ALA A 131 -6.11 -13.06 -7.97
N ALA A 132 -6.28 -13.03 -9.31
CA ALA A 132 -5.21 -12.97 -10.29
C ALA A 132 -4.48 -11.60 -10.35
N HIS A 133 -4.88 -10.64 -9.51
CA HIS A 133 -4.30 -9.29 -9.41
C HIS A 133 -3.86 -8.96 -7.97
N HIS A 134 -3.78 -9.99 -7.12
CA HIS A 134 -3.20 -9.89 -5.80
C HIS A 134 -1.67 -9.74 -5.94
N GLU A 135 -1.10 -8.80 -5.18
CA GLU A 135 0.33 -8.44 -5.18
C GLU A 135 1.25 -9.67 -5.22
N ALA A 136 1.04 -10.61 -4.31
CA ALA A 136 1.73 -11.90 -4.24
C ALA A 136 1.75 -12.74 -5.53
N ALA A 137 0.70 -12.72 -6.37
CA ALA A 137 0.70 -13.41 -7.65
C ALA A 137 1.53 -12.65 -8.70
N VAL A 138 1.33 -11.33 -8.77
CA VAL A 138 2.04 -10.44 -9.71
C VAL A 138 3.55 -10.41 -9.42
N ALA A 139 3.98 -10.60 -8.17
CA ALA A 139 5.41 -10.78 -7.85
C ALA A 139 6.04 -12.05 -8.44
N THR A 140 5.25 -13.10 -8.71
CA THR A 140 5.73 -14.30 -9.40
C THR A 140 5.79 -14.05 -10.90
N ASP A 141 4.79 -13.37 -11.48
CA ASP A 141 4.82 -12.93 -12.89
C ASP A 141 6.09 -12.10 -13.19
N LEU A 142 6.33 -11.05 -12.38
CA LEU A 142 7.42 -10.08 -12.53
C LEU A 142 8.84 -10.66 -12.37
N LEU A 143 8.96 -11.93 -11.97
CA LEU A 143 10.23 -12.63 -11.79
C LEU A 143 10.35 -13.88 -12.67
N ALA A 144 9.34 -14.18 -13.51
CA ALA A 144 9.30 -15.42 -14.28
C ALA A 144 10.45 -15.56 -15.30
N ASP A 145 10.97 -14.43 -15.80
CA ASP A 145 12.10 -14.38 -16.74
C ASP A 145 13.49 -14.28 -16.06
N GLU A 146 13.55 -14.25 -14.72
CA GLU A 146 14.82 -14.17 -13.97
C GLU A 146 15.62 -15.48 -14.08
N ARG A 147 16.71 -15.44 -14.85
CA ARG A 147 17.49 -16.64 -15.25
C ARG A 147 18.38 -17.21 -14.14
N ALA A 148 18.40 -16.60 -12.95
CA ALA A 148 19.23 -17.00 -11.82
C ALA A 148 18.61 -16.55 -10.48
N PRO A 149 18.96 -17.19 -9.35
CA PRO A 149 18.50 -16.78 -8.02
C PRO A 149 18.89 -15.34 -7.64
N VAL A 150 17.90 -14.44 -7.66
CA VAL A 150 18.01 -13.06 -7.16
C VAL A 150 17.63 -12.91 -5.68
N THR A 151 18.05 -11.79 -5.06
CA THR A 151 17.50 -11.31 -3.78
C THR A 151 16.21 -10.53 -4.05
N VAL A 152 15.06 -11.07 -3.64
CA VAL A 152 13.74 -10.45 -3.83
C VAL A 152 13.39 -9.58 -2.62
N LEU A 153 13.32 -8.27 -2.83
CA LEU A 153 12.86 -7.29 -1.84
C LEU A 153 11.37 -6.96 -2.08
N GLY A 154 10.61 -6.70 -1.02
CA GLY A 154 9.20 -6.31 -1.18
C GLY A 154 8.48 -5.89 0.10
N ASP A 155 7.32 -5.25 -0.07
CA ASP A 155 6.42 -4.93 1.04
C ASP A 155 5.57 -6.14 1.49
N ALA A 156 4.77 -5.94 2.53
CA ALA A 156 4.00 -7.01 3.17
C ALA A 156 2.84 -7.59 2.34
N ALA A 157 2.37 -6.92 1.29
CA ALA A 157 1.33 -7.45 0.40
C ALA A 157 1.87 -8.51 -0.57
N TYR A 158 3.15 -8.40 -0.94
CA TYR A 158 3.88 -9.45 -1.67
C TYR A 158 4.23 -10.65 -0.77
N GLY A 159 4.33 -10.42 0.54
CA GLY A 159 4.83 -11.40 1.53
C GLY A 159 3.83 -12.46 2.02
N THR A 160 2.88 -12.91 1.19
CA THR A 160 1.98 -14.02 1.58
C THR A 160 2.74 -15.34 1.70
N GLY A 161 2.21 -16.30 2.46
CA GLY A 161 2.86 -17.60 2.62
C GLY A 161 3.00 -18.39 1.31
N ALA A 162 2.06 -18.20 0.37
CA ALA A 162 2.09 -18.85 -0.93
C ALA A 162 3.19 -18.28 -1.85
N ALA A 163 3.30 -16.96 -1.97
CA ALA A 163 4.37 -16.35 -2.77
C ALA A 163 5.75 -16.56 -2.12
N ARG A 164 5.86 -16.46 -0.79
CA ARG A 164 7.12 -16.79 -0.11
C ARG A 164 7.57 -18.21 -0.39
N ARG A 165 6.65 -19.19 -0.33
CA ARG A 165 6.98 -20.58 -0.70
C ARG A 165 7.43 -20.66 -2.17
N ALA A 166 6.61 -20.19 -3.11
CA ALA A 166 6.94 -20.27 -4.54
C ALA A 166 8.28 -19.60 -4.90
N LEU A 167 8.59 -18.44 -4.31
CA LEU A 167 9.85 -17.74 -4.55
C LEU A 167 11.05 -18.43 -3.87
N THR A 168 10.88 -19.04 -2.70
CA THR A 168 11.94 -19.86 -2.07
C THR A 168 12.14 -21.20 -2.79
N ASP A 169 11.07 -21.81 -3.31
CA ASP A 169 11.13 -23.02 -4.15
C ASP A 169 11.88 -22.74 -5.47
N ALA A 170 11.74 -21.53 -6.02
CA ALA A 170 12.55 -21.01 -7.14
C ALA A 170 13.98 -20.54 -6.74
N GLY A 171 14.38 -20.73 -5.48
CA GLY A 171 15.72 -20.44 -4.97
C GLY A 171 16.00 -18.98 -4.57
N HIS A 172 15.02 -18.08 -4.63
CA HIS A 172 15.23 -16.67 -4.30
C HIS A 172 15.45 -16.40 -2.81
N ARG A 173 16.35 -15.45 -2.49
CA ARG A 173 16.54 -14.94 -1.11
C ARG A 173 15.53 -13.84 -0.82
N LEU A 174 14.68 -14.01 0.21
CA LEU A 174 13.53 -13.13 0.45
C LEU A 174 13.76 -12.05 1.51
N ILE A 175 13.84 -10.80 1.08
CA ILE A 175 13.82 -9.59 1.94
C ILE A 175 12.46 -8.89 1.81
N ILE A 176 11.42 -9.70 1.92
CA ILE A 176 10.03 -9.26 1.87
C ILE A 176 9.57 -8.99 3.30
N LYS A 177 9.17 -7.75 3.60
CA LYS A 177 8.71 -7.35 4.94
C LYS A 177 7.53 -8.23 5.39
N PRO A 178 7.52 -8.78 6.62
CA PRO A 178 6.37 -9.54 7.09
C PRO A 178 5.15 -8.65 7.41
N PRO A 179 3.92 -9.18 7.32
CA PRO A 179 2.73 -8.45 7.72
C PRO A 179 2.71 -8.17 9.23
N PRO A 180 2.20 -7.00 9.67
CA PRO A 180 2.14 -6.65 11.09
C PRO A 180 1.13 -7.53 11.83
N LEU A 181 1.46 -7.89 13.06
CA LEU A 181 0.62 -8.72 13.93
C LEU A 181 -0.64 -7.99 14.39
N LYS A 182 -1.79 -8.65 14.23
CA LYS A 182 -3.07 -8.16 14.74
C LYS A 182 -3.25 -8.50 16.23
N GLN A 183 -2.86 -7.58 17.10
CA GLN A 183 -3.31 -7.58 18.48
C GLN A 183 -4.84 -7.47 18.56
N THR A 184 -5.45 -8.09 19.58
CA THR A 184 -6.91 -8.00 19.85
C THR A 184 -7.25 -6.97 20.92
N ILE A 185 -6.29 -6.70 21.81
CA ILE A 185 -6.28 -5.65 22.83
C ILE A 185 -4.93 -4.95 22.66
N ALA A 186 -4.88 -3.62 22.73
CA ALA A 186 -3.62 -2.89 22.57
C ALA A 186 -2.61 -3.30 23.66
N GLY A 187 -1.37 -3.64 23.28
CA GLY A 187 -0.37 -4.21 24.20
C GLY A 187 -0.68 -5.64 24.68
N GLY A 188 -1.72 -6.26 24.12
CA GLY A 188 -2.13 -7.63 24.39
C GLY A 188 -1.48 -8.65 23.47
N PHE A 189 -1.76 -9.93 23.73
CA PHE A 189 -1.15 -11.05 23.02
C PHE A 189 -1.59 -11.16 21.55
N THR A 190 -0.64 -11.55 20.71
CA THR A 190 -0.74 -11.74 19.26
C THR A 190 -1.06 -13.22 18.94
N VAL A 191 -0.48 -13.77 17.87
CA VAL A 191 -0.40 -15.22 17.59
C VAL A 191 0.97 -15.81 17.94
N ASP A 192 2.05 -15.02 17.98
CA ASP A 192 3.40 -15.53 18.27
C ASP A 192 3.65 -15.75 19.77
N ASP A 193 2.84 -15.13 20.62
CA ASP A 193 2.80 -15.43 22.06
C ASP A 193 2.18 -16.82 22.36
N PHE A 194 1.66 -17.52 21.34
CA PHE A 194 1.11 -18.86 21.45
C PHE A 194 2.10 -19.85 20.82
N HIS A 195 2.52 -20.87 21.57
CA HIS A 195 3.29 -21.97 21.02
C HIS A 195 2.37 -22.84 20.17
N ILE A 196 2.52 -22.77 18.85
CA ILE A 196 1.70 -23.50 17.88
C ILE A 196 2.54 -24.64 17.31
N ASP A 197 2.00 -25.85 17.42
CA ASP A 197 2.55 -27.07 16.86
C ASP A 197 1.61 -27.53 15.74
N THR A 198 1.95 -27.13 14.51
CA THR A 198 1.17 -27.45 13.31
C THR A 198 1.22 -28.94 12.99
N ALA A 199 2.33 -29.62 13.27
CA ALA A 199 2.54 -31.04 13.00
C ALA A 199 1.73 -31.95 13.96
N ALA A 200 1.73 -31.66 15.26
CA ALA A 200 0.92 -32.39 16.24
C ALA A 200 -0.52 -31.84 16.38
N GLY A 201 -0.87 -30.81 15.61
CA GLY A 201 -2.21 -30.22 15.59
C GLY A 201 -2.64 -29.56 16.91
N LYS A 202 -1.74 -28.83 17.57
CA LYS A 202 -1.96 -28.23 18.90
C LYS A 202 -1.58 -26.74 18.97
N ALA A 203 -2.17 -26.02 19.92
CA ALA A 203 -1.76 -24.67 20.28
C ALA A 203 -1.81 -24.48 21.80
N THR A 204 -0.73 -23.95 22.37
CA THR A 204 -0.57 -23.64 23.80
C THR A 204 -0.54 -22.13 24.00
N CYS A 205 -1.28 -21.61 24.98
CA CYS A 205 -1.35 -20.17 25.26
C CYS A 205 -0.29 -19.70 26.27
N PRO A 206 -0.07 -18.38 26.44
CA PRO A 206 0.83 -17.81 27.46
C PRO A 206 0.57 -18.24 28.92
N ALA A 207 -0.61 -18.82 29.22
CA ALA A 207 -0.96 -19.36 30.53
C ALA A 207 -0.76 -20.89 30.64
N GLY A 208 -0.07 -21.51 29.68
CA GLY A 208 0.24 -22.95 29.68
C GLY A 208 -0.91 -23.89 29.28
N HIS A 209 -2.12 -23.39 29.04
CA HIS A 209 -3.23 -24.23 28.58
C HIS A 209 -3.05 -24.60 27.09
N THR A 210 -3.13 -25.89 26.78
CA THR A 210 -3.08 -26.43 25.41
C THR A 210 -4.49 -26.77 24.91
N THR A 211 -4.75 -26.53 23.63
CA THR A 211 -5.96 -26.98 22.93
C THR A 211 -5.58 -27.59 21.57
N ALA A 212 -6.44 -28.47 21.03
CA ALA A 212 -6.26 -29.00 19.68
C ALA A 212 -6.66 -27.95 18.63
N LEU A 213 -6.03 -28.02 17.45
CA LEU A 213 -6.47 -27.26 16.29
C LEU A 213 -7.82 -27.80 15.79
N GLY A 214 -8.76 -26.91 15.49
CA GLY A 214 -10.00 -27.28 14.81
C GLY A 214 -9.73 -27.83 13.40
N ARG A 215 -10.76 -28.42 12.77
CA ARG A 215 -10.71 -28.83 11.36
C ARG A 215 -10.26 -27.65 10.47
N PRO A 216 -9.50 -27.89 9.39
CA PRO A 216 -9.13 -26.83 8.46
C PRO A 216 -10.36 -26.18 7.85
N GLN A 217 -10.31 -24.86 7.68
CA GLN A 217 -11.28 -24.06 6.95
C GLN A 217 -11.00 -24.14 5.43
N PRO A 218 -11.90 -23.62 4.56
CA PRO A 218 -11.70 -23.66 3.10
C PRO A 218 -10.44 -22.95 2.58
N ASP A 219 -9.83 -22.06 3.38
CA ASP A 219 -8.56 -21.40 3.09
C ASP A 219 -7.33 -22.17 3.67
N GLY A 220 -7.55 -23.38 4.20
CA GLY A 220 -6.55 -24.19 4.90
C GLY A 220 -6.20 -23.70 6.30
N SER A 221 -6.80 -22.61 6.80
CA SER A 221 -6.50 -22.10 8.14
C SER A 221 -7.24 -22.88 9.23
N HIS A 222 -6.62 -22.98 10.40
CA HIS A 222 -7.19 -23.65 11.57
C HIS A 222 -7.64 -22.63 12.62
N ILE A 223 -8.54 -23.05 13.53
CA ILE A 223 -8.91 -22.25 14.70
C ILE A 223 -8.62 -23.05 15.97
N ALA A 224 -7.70 -22.54 16.79
CA ALA A 224 -7.52 -22.98 18.17
C ALA A 224 -8.57 -22.30 19.07
N GLN A 225 -9.37 -23.08 19.79
CA GLN A 225 -10.42 -22.57 20.68
C GLN A 225 -10.09 -22.93 22.13
N PHE A 226 -9.84 -21.92 22.98
CA PHE A 226 -9.51 -22.12 24.39
C PHE A 226 -10.75 -22.18 25.30
N LYS A 227 -11.89 -21.66 24.83
CA LYS A 227 -13.21 -21.82 25.49
C LYS A 227 -13.18 -21.42 26.98
N LYS A 228 -13.71 -22.27 27.86
CA LYS A 228 -13.89 -22.01 29.30
C LYS A 228 -12.58 -21.80 30.08
N VAL A 229 -11.42 -22.30 29.62
CA VAL A 229 -10.15 -22.13 30.36
C VAL A 229 -9.74 -20.65 30.45
N CYS A 230 -10.22 -19.81 29.53
CA CYS A 230 -9.98 -18.37 29.59
C CYS A 230 -10.76 -17.64 30.68
N ALA A 231 -11.81 -18.23 31.27
CA ALA A 231 -12.67 -17.53 32.24
C ALA A 231 -11.96 -17.24 33.58
N PRO A 232 -11.30 -18.21 34.25
CA PRO A 232 -10.50 -17.96 35.47
C PRO A 232 -9.06 -17.48 35.18
N CYS A 233 -8.66 -17.34 33.90
CA CYS A 233 -7.28 -17.09 33.53
C CYS A 233 -6.82 -15.66 33.91
N PRO A 234 -5.76 -15.47 34.72
CA PRO A 234 -5.31 -14.14 35.14
C PRO A 234 -4.84 -13.27 33.96
N LEU A 235 -4.34 -13.90 32.89
CA LEU A 235 -3.94 -13.21 31.66
C LEU A 235 -5.11 -12.79 30.76
N ARG A 236 -6.37 -13.11 31.10
CA ARG A 236 -7.55 -12.85 30.25
C ARG A 236 -7.65 -11.39 29.80
N ALA A 237 -7.43 -10.44 30.71
CA ALA A 237 -7.53 -9.00 30.44
C ALA A 237 -6.54 -8.49 29.36
N ARG A 238 -5.42 -9.18 29.14
CA ARG A 238 -4.46 -8.91 28.05
C ARG A 238 -4.65 -9.81 26.82
N CYS A 239 -5.56 -10.77 26.88
CA CYS A 239 -5.71 -11.84 25.88
C CYS A 239 -7.00 -11.76 25.06
N THR A 240 -8.16 -11.51 25.70
CA THR A 240 -9.46 -11.51 25.00
C THR A 240 -10.53 -10.72 25.75
N THR A 241 -11.30 -9.94 25.01
CA THR A 241 -12.54 -9.31 25.48
C THR A 241 -13.75 -10.24 25.41
N SER A 242 -13.63 -11.40 24.74
CA SER A 242 -14.75 -12.33 24.55
C SER A 242 -15.20 -12.97 25.87
N ALA A 243 -16.51 -13.15 26.03
CA ALA A 243 -17.12 -13.96 27.07
C ALA A 243 -16.90 -15.48 26.86
N THR A 244 -16.80 -15.93 25.61
CA THR A 244 -16.63 -17.36 25.25
C THR A 244 -15.18 -17.83 25.24
N GLY A 245 -14.22 -16.94 25.54
CA GLY A 245 -12.78 -17.23 25.60
C GLY A 245 -11.99 -16.79 24.37
N ARG A 246 -10.72 -17.19 24.30
CA ARG A 246 -9.81 -16.88 23.20
C ARG A 246 -10.02 -17.86 22.04
N ASN A 247 -10.20 -17.31 20.85
CA ASN A 247 -9.99 -18.03 19.59
C ASN A 247 -8.71 -17.47 18.94
N VAL A 248 -7.89 -18.34 18.37
CA VAL A 248 -6.71 -17.96 17.58
C VAL A 248 -6.83 -18.62 16.20
N THR A 249 -6.89 -17.81 15.15
CA THR A 249 -6.84 -18.29 13.76
C THR A 249 -5.38 -18.46 13.36
N ILE A 250 -5.06 -19.63 12.82
CA ILE A 250 -3.71 -20.09 12.50
C ILE A 250 -3.68 -20.37 11.01
N HIS A 251 -2.87 -19.61 10.27
CA HIS A 251 -2.82 -19.67 8.81
C HIS A 251 -2.31 -21.03 8.31
N ALA A 252 -2.74 -21.47 7.12
CA ALA A 252 -2.29 -22.72 6.49
C ALA A 252 -0.75 -22.84 6.34
N GLN A 253 -0.07 -21.69 6.36
CA GLN A 253 1.39 -21.54 6.24
C GLN A 253 1.92 -20.75 7.46
N HIS A 254 1.43 -21.07 8.67
CA HIS A 254 1.80 -20.35 9.90
C HIS A 254 3.31 -20.34 10.13
N ASP A 255 3.95 -21.51 10.03
CA ASP A 255 5.36 -21.70 10.42
C ASP A 255 6.31 -20.90 9.53
N LEU A 256 6.05 -20.90 8.22
CA LEU A 256 6.79 -20.09 7.25
C LEU A 256 6.58 -18.58 7.49
N LEU A 257 5.38 -18.15 7.88
CA LEU A 257 5.12 -16.76 8.26
C LEU A 257 5.74 -16.40 9.62
N ALA A 258 5.86 -17.33 10.56
CA ALA A 258 6.57 -17.17 11.83
C ALA A 258 8.08 -17.05 11.61
N ALA A 259 8.71 -17.99 10.90
CA ALA A 259 10.12 -17.96 10.54
C ALA A 259 10.51 -16.63 9.85
N ALA A 260 9.69 -16.15 8.89
CA ALA A 260 9.90 -14.87 8.22
C ALA A 260 9.79 -13.64 9.14
N ARG A 261 9.08 -13.75 10.29
CA ARG A 261 8.99 -12.69 11.30
C ARG A 261 10.13 -12.76 12.30
N THR A 262 10.51 -13.96 12.73
CA THR A 262 11.72 -14.19 13.52
C THR A 262 12.94 -13.64 12.78
N GLN A 263 13.17 -14.05 11.52
CA GLN A 263 14.29 -13.56 10.71
C GLN A 263 14.31 -12.03 10.63
N ALA A 264 13.19 -11.38 10.28
CA ALA A 264 13.14 -9.92 10.17
C ALA A 264 13.51 -9.17 11.48
N VAL A 265 13.37 -9.82 12.64
CA VAL A 265 13.74 -9.30 13.96
C VAL A 265 15.16 -9.71 14.39
N THR A 266 15.62 -10.92 14.05
CA THR A 266 16.88 -11.50 14.57
C THR A 266 18.06 -11.47 13.61
N ASP A 267 17.85 -11.25 12.31
CA ASP A 267 18.89 -11.27 11.26
C ASP A 267 19.39 -9.85 10.95
N PRO A 268 20.62 -9.47 11.36
CA PRO A 268 21.14 -8.12 11.11
C PRO A 268 21.44 -7.85 9.64
N ALA A 269 21.74 -8.88 8.84
CA ALA A 269 22.04 -8.75 7.42
C ALA A 269 20.77 -8.49 6.62
N TRP A 270 19.68 -9.24 6.92
CA TRP A 270 18.33 -8.95 6.40
C TRP A 270 17.92 -7.50 6.71
N GLN A 271 18.15 -7.04 7.95
CA GLN A 271 17.83 -5.68 8.36
C GLN A 271 18.74 -4.63 7.69
N ALA A 272 20.00 -4.94 7.41
CA ALA A 272 20.91 -4.05 6.70
C ALA A 272 20.46 -3.87 5.24
N ASP A 273 20.24 -4.97 4.51
CA ASP A 273 19.77 -4.94 3.13
C ASP A 273 18.40 -4.26 2.99
N HIS A 274 17.42 -4.58 3.85
CA HIS A 274 16.11 -3.93 3.86
C HIS A 274 16.23 -2.40 4.07
N ARG A 275 17.17 -1.93 4.91
CA ARG A 275 17.44 -0.50 5.12
C ARG A 275 18.18 0.13 3.92
N ARG A 276 19.15 -0.58 3.33
CA ARG A 276 19.97 -0.14 2.19
C ARG A 276 19.12 0.06 0.92
N TRP A 277 18.25 -0.88 0.60
CA TRP A 277 17.55 -0.91 -0.68
C TRP A 277 16.20 -0.22 -0.72
N ARG A 278 15.57 0.05 0.43
CA ARG A 278 14.27 0.75 0.46
C ARG A 278 14.32 2.15 -0.21
N PRO A 279 15.30 3.04 0.05
CA PRO A 279 15.29 4.39 -0.53
C PRO A 279 15.46 4.45 -2.06
N PRO A 280 16.33 3.66 -2.72
CA PRO A 280 16.36 3.53 -4.18
C PRO A 280 15.01 3.10 -4.79
N VAL A 281 14.31 2.16 -4.15
CA VAL A 281 13.04 1.62 -4.64
C VAL A 281 11.90 2.64 -4.50
N GLU A 282 11.81 3.32 -3.34
CA GLU A 282 10.86 4.44 -3.15
C GLU A 282 11.13 5.59 -4.14
N ARG A 283 12.41 5.83 -4.49
CA ARG A 283 12.80 6.78 -5.54
C ARG A 283 12.35 6.32 -6.93
N ALA A 284 12.48 5.04 -7.28
CA ALA A 284 12.02 4.50 -8.56
C ALA A 284 10.49 4.61 -8.70
N VAL A 285 9.73 4.23 -7.66
CA VAL A 285 8.27 4.43 -7.58
C VAL A 285 7.90 5.90 -7.78
N ALA A 286 8.60 6.82 -7.13
CA ALA A 286 8.38 8.26 -7.27
C ALA A 286 8.66 8.75 -8.71
N GLN A 287 9.68 8.23 -9.39
CA GLN A 287 9.99 8.58 -10.79
C GLN A 287 8.87 8.17 -11.76
N VAL A 288 8.22 7.02 -11.56
CA VAL A 288 7.09 6.57 -12.38
C VAL A 288 5.94 7.57 -12.31
N VAL A 289 5.50 7.93 -11.10
CA VAL A 289 4.31 8.78 -10.87
C VAL A 289 4.56 10.29 -10.94
N ALA A 290 5.82 10.74 -10.99
CA ALA A 290 6.20 12.16 -11.07
C ALA A 290 5.57 12.88 -12.28
N ARG A 291 5.44 14.22 -12.18
CA ARG A 291 4.91 15.10 -13.25
C ARG A 291 3.51 14.68 -13.74
N GLY A 292 2.60 14.37 -12.81
CA GLY A 292 1.20 14.05 -13.11
C GLY A 292 0.92 12.61 -13.54
N ASN A 293 1.94 11.79 -13.78
CA ASN A 293 1.83 10.38 -14.23
C ASN A 293 1.24 9.41 -13.17
N ARG A 294 0.61 9.94 -12.10
CA ARG A 294 -0.34 9.20 -11.26
C ARG A 294 -1.75 9.13 -11.90
N ARG A 295 -2.06 10.02 -12.85
CA ARG A 295 -3.29 9.99 -13.66
C ARG A 295 -3.03 9.32 -15.01
N LEU A 296 -3.80 8.29 -15.32
CA LEU A 296 -3.76 7.50 -16.55
C LEU A 296 -4.51 8.19 -17.69
N ARG A 297 -4.01 8.03 -18.92
CA ARG A 297 -4.53 8.68 -20.13
C ARG A 297 -5.43 7.79 -20.98
N TYR A 298 -5.57 6.52 -20.63
CA TYR A 298 -6.30 5.54 -21.40
C TYR A 298 -7.31 4.81 -20.52
N LEU A 299 -8.29 4.17 -21.17
CA LEU A 299 -9.26 3.28 -20.54
C LEU A 299 -8.81 1.83 -20.71
N GLY A 300 -9.10 0.99 -19.73
CA GLY A 300 -8.74 -0.43 -19.70
C GLY A 300 -7.28 -0.75 -19.37
N VAL A 301 -7.03 -2.01 -19.02
CA VAL A 301 -5.71 -2.52 -18.56
C VAL A 301 -4.68 -2.43 -19.67
N ILE A 302 -4.98 -2.96 -20.87
CA ILE A 302 -3.99 -3.18 -21.93
C ILE A 302 -3.28 -1.88 -22.32
N LYS A 303 -4.05 -0.82 -22.63
CA LYS A 303 -3.49 0.48 -23.06
C LYS A 303 -2.66 1.15 -21.96
N ASN A 304 -3.12 1.07 -20.72
CA ASN A 304 -2.41 1.62 -19.57
C ASN A 304 -1.14 0.80 -19.24
N ASN A 305 -1.15 -0.52 -19.46
CA ASN A 305 0.04 -1.36 -19.31
C ASN A 305 1.09 -1.04 -20.37
N THR A 306 0.71 -0.93 -21.66
CA THR A 306 1.63 -0.51 -22.73
C THR A 306 2.25 0.85 -22.41
N TRP A 307 1.46 1.81 -21.93
CA TRP A 307 1.97 3.10 -21.45
C TRP A 307 2.94 2.96 -20.26
N LEU A 308 2.70 2.06 -19.31
CA LEU A 308 3.60 1.80 -18.18
C LEU A 308 4.95 1.25 -18.65
N HIS A 309 4.98 0.26 -19.55
CA HIS A 309 6.23 -0.22 -20.15
C HIS A 309 6.96 0.90 -20.92
N THR A 310 6.26 1.70 -21.73
CA THR A 310 6.86 2.87 -22.41
C THR A 310 7.43 3.87 -21.43
N ARG A 311 6.74 4.13 -20.30
CA ARG A 311 7.18 5.03 -19.23
C ARG A 311 8.43 4.49 -18.52
N ALA A 312 8.48 3.19 -18.26
CA ALA A 312 9.62 2.51 -17.64
C ALA A 312 10.85 2.49 -18.57
N ALA A 313 10.67 2.16 -19.86
CA ALA A 313 11.74 2.20 -20.86
C ALA A 313 12.35 3.61 -21.01
N ALA A 314 11.53 4.65 -21.03
CA ALA A 314 12.00 6.04 -21.05
C ALA A 314 12.71 6.48 -19.74
N LEU A 315 12.38 5.86 -18.60
CA LEU A 315 13.12 6.04 -17.35
C LEU A 315 14.46 5.30 -17.38
N ASN A 316 14.49 4.04 -17.85
CA ASN A 316 15.70 3.26 -18.02
C ASN A 316 16.71 3.95 -18.94
N LEU A 317 16.27 4.46 -20.10
CA LEU A 317 17.14 5.21 -21.01
C LEU A 317 17.78 6.42 -20.31
N ARG A 318 17.01 7.17 -19.52
CA ARG A 318 17.54 8.29 -18.73
C ARG A 318 18.52 7.84 -17.64
N THR A 319 18.22 6.74 -16.95
CA THR A 319 19.13 6.14 -15.96
C THR A 319 20.44 5.71 -16.62
N LEU A 320 20.39 5.03 -17.77
CA LEU A 320 21.58 4.63 -18.53
C LEU A 320 22.40 5.83 -19.01
N ILE A 321 21.77 6.90 -19.51
CA ILE A 321 22.47 8.15 -19.87
C ILE A 321 23.18 8.76 -18.66
N ASN A 322 22.54 8.79 -17.48
CA ASN A 322 23.17 9.25 -16.24
C ASN A 322 24.31 8.31 -15.76
N LEU A 323 24.29 7.03 -16.14
CA LEU A 323 25.35 6.04 -15.91
C LEU A 323 26.42 6.05 -17.03
N GLY A 324 26.46 7.08 -17.87
CA GLY A 324 27.49 7.23 -18.91
C GLY A 324 27.23 6.46 -20.21
N LEU A 325 25.97 6.17 -20.55
CA LEU A 325 25.62 5.58 -21.85
C LEU A 325 25.99 6.54 -22.99
N THR A 326 26.98 6.14 -23.78
CA THR A 326 27.44 6.83 -24.98
C THR A 326 27.37 5.92 -26.20
N ARG A 327 27.62 6.46 -27.40
CA ARG A 327 27.62 5.71 -28.66
C ARG A 327 29.01 5.71 -29.28
N THR A 328 29.68 4.57 -29.25
CA THR A 328 31.07 4.39 -29.69
C THR A 328 31.08 3.48 -30.92
N SER A 329 31.71 3.92 -32.02
CA SER A 329 31.81 3.16 -33.29
C SER A 329 30.47 2.58 -33.78
N GLY A 330 29.37 3.32 -33.59
CA GLY A 330 28.01 2.92 -33.97
C GLY A 330 27.26 2.07 -32.92
N ALA A 331 27.97 1.40 -32.00
CA ALA A 331 27.41 0.62 -30.91
C ALA A 331 27.11 1.48 -29.66
N TRP A 332 26.23 0.98 -28.79
CA TRP A 332 25.95 1.60 -27.49
C TRP A 332 26.86 1.02 -26.41
N THR A 333 27.50 1.89 -25.63
CA THR A 333 28.47 1.52 -24.60
C THR A 333 28.23 2.35 -23.33
N LEU A 334 28.11 1.71 -22.17
CA LEU A 334 28.26 2.40 -20.90
C LEU A 334 29.76 2.70 -20.71
N ALA A 335 30.11 3.96 -20.44
CA ALA A 335 31.45 4.29 -19.97
C ALA A 335 31.68 3.61 -18.61
N PRO A 336 32.85 2.99 -18.35
CA PRO A 336 33.15 2.46 -17.03
C PRO A 336 33.16 3.61 -16.03
N SER A 337 32.32 3.51 -14.99
CA SER A 337 32.29 4.49 -13.91
C SER A 337 33.66 4.56 -13.24
N SER A 338 34.33 5.70 -13.35
CA SER A 338 35.60 5.96 -12.66
C SER A 338 35.40 5.85 -11.15
N THR A 339 36.09 4.90 -10.54
CA THR A 339 36.04 4.54 -9.12
C THR A 339 36.58 5.64 -8.20
#